data_AF-A0A6L6WUM7-F1
#
_entry.id   AF-A0A6L6WUM7-F1
#
_cell.length_a   1.000
_cell.length_b   1.000
_cell.length_c   1.000
_cell.angle_alpha   90.00
_cell.angle_beta   90.00
_cell.angle_gamma   90.00
#
_symmetry.space_group_name_H-M   'P 1'
#
loop_
_entity.id
_entity.type
_entity.pdbx_description
1 polymer ?
#
loop_
_entity_poly.entity_id
_entity_poly.type
_entity_poly.pdbx_seq_one_letter_code
_entity_poly.pdbx_strand_id
1 'polypeptide(L)'
;MHSTTRAPSPTPVHSHRRSPQQGEAQRLDAFSSQGLVRLVQQPRTAVRLLARPGDGARGAVPVAVAAGGCTELGVLPGIYPEWLGDRGFLQAHRVRYPYVCGEMANGISAVDLVVAAAAGGVLGLFGAAGLDPRRVEEAVLALGRRCGDAPWGVNLIHSPAEPQAETDTVELLLRHRVPCVSASAFMELTAPVVRCAAAGLRTDRAGGVVRARRVFAKVSRPETARMFMSPAPRELLDDLVRDGRISSQEARLAESVPVAEDVTVEADSGGHTDNQSLTALLLRILQLRDVMERAHGHRVRVGAAGGLGTPDAVAAAFAMGAAYVVTGSVNQTAVEAGLSPQAKQLLAAADVDEVTMAPSADMFELGARVQVLSKGTMFAVRAQRLHELYRRHSGLDELSPRDVAWLERDVLRAPVGEVWRETERYWQRRDPGQCARAATDAKHRMALLFRWYLGQSTRWAIEGVADRRADYQLWAGPALGAFNSWVSGSFLAASRERTAAQIACNLLEGAAVVTRAQQFRTCGLPVPDAAFRFVPRPLA
;
A
#
# COMPACT_ATOMS: atom_id res chain seq x y z
N MET A 1 -64.97 -92.30 9.98
CA MET A 1 -63.61 -91.73 9.92
C MET A 1 -63.71 -90.41 9.15
N HIS A 2 -64.12 -89.31 9.80
CA HIS A 2 -63.27 -88.29 10.44
C HIS A 2 -62.33 -87.53 9.50
N SER A 3 -62.73 -86.32 9.11
CA SER A 3 -62.11 -85.04 9.53
C SER A 3 -61.84 -84.07 8.38
N THR A 4 -62.54 -82.93 8.44
CA THR A 4 -62.30 -81.68 7.71
C THR A 4 -61.03 -80.96 8.20
N THR A 5 -60.34 -80.20 7.34
CA THR A 5 -59.53 -79.07 7.81
C THR A 5 -59.33 -77.98 6.76
N ARG A 6 -59.28 -76.74 7.27
CA ARG A 6 -59.35 -75.42 6.65
C ARG A 6 -58.08 -74.98 5.91
N ALA A 7 -58.26 -73.99 5.03
CA ALA A 7 -57.23 -73.20 4.36
C ALA A 7 -56.39 -72.30 5.30
N PRO A 8 -55.23 -71.80 4.83
CA PRO A 8 -54.61 -70.58 5.32
C PRO A 8 -54.59 -69.43 4.29
N SER A 9 -54.47 -68.23 4.86
CA SER A 9 -54.65 -66.86 4.39
C SER A 9 -53.64 -66.34 3.35
N PRO A 10 -53.94 -65.23 2.63
CA PRO A 10 -53.00 -64.62 1.69
C PRO A 10 -51.85 -63.89 2.42
N THR A 11 -50.64 -64.09 1.92
CA THR A 11 -49.39 -63.47 2.37
C THR A 11 -49.36 -61.99 1.94
N PRO A 12 -49.03 -61.03 2.82
CA PRO A 12 -48.83 -59.65 2.41
C PRO A 12 -47.44 -59.51 1.77
N VAL A 13 -47.40 -59.17 0.49
CA VAL A 13 -46.15 -58.80 -0.18
C VAL A 13 -45.69 -57.45 0.37
N HIS A 14 -44.59 -57.49 1.11
CA HIS A 14 -43.90 -56.33 1.64
C HIS A 14 -43.61 -55.31 0.54
N SER A 15 -44.19 -54.12 0.70
CA SER A 15 -43.76 -52.91 -0.01
C SER A 15 -42.27 -52.70 0.21
N HIS A 16 -41.49 -52.66 -0.87
CA HIS A 16 -40.15 -52.11 -0.86
C HIS A 16 -40.22 -50.66 -0.36
N ARG A 17 -39.94 -50.44 0.94
CA ARG A 17 -39.56 -49.13 1.45
C ARG A 17 -38.26 -48.76 0.76
N ARG A 18 -38.36 -47.93 -0.28
CA ARG A 18 -37.25 -47.11 -0.74
C ARG A 18 -36.64 -46.44 0.50
N SER A 19 -35.34 -46.65 0.69
CA SER A 19 -34.51 -45.96 1.66
C SER A 19 -34.80 -44.46 1.60
N PRO A 20 -35.07 -43.78 2.73
CA PRO A 20 -35.23 -42.34 2.73
C PRO A 20 -33.87 -41.72 2.37
N GLN A 21 -33.83 -41.00 1.25
CA GLN A 21 -32.87 -39.93 0.94
C GLN A 21 -31.46 -40.12 1.53
N GLN A 22 -30.55 -40.74 0.77
CA GLN A 22 -29.16 -40.29 0.80
C GLN A 22 -29.17 -38.79 0.42
N GLY A 23 -29.12 -37.95 1.45
CA GLY A 23 -29.51 -36.55 1.42
C GLY A 23 -28.61 -35.71 0.52
N GLU A 24 -29.16 -34.64 -0.05
CA GLU A 24 -28.44 -33.69 -0.91
C GLU A 24 -27.13 -33.16 -0.29
N ALA A 25 -27.01 -33.12 1.04
CA ALA A 25 -25.79 -32.77 1.76
C ALA A 25 -24.61 -33.74 1.55
N GLN A 26 -24.85 -35.05 1.36
CA GLN A 26 -23.81 -36.01 0.99
C GLN A 26 -23.40 -35.88 -0.48
N ARG A 27 -24.30 -35.45 -1.36
CA ARG A 27 -24.00 -35.21 -2.78
C ARG A 27 -23.20 -33.92 -3.02
N LEU A 28 -23.19 -33.02 -2.04
CA LEU A 28 -22.49 -31.74 -2.10
C LEU A 28 -21.16 -31.73 -1.36
N ASP A 29 -20.62 -32.90 -1.02
CA ASP A 29 -19.30 -33.03 -0.42
C ASP A 29 -19.15 -32.24 0.91
N ALA A 30 -20.26 -31.98 1.62
CA ALA A 30 -20.35 -31.01 2.72
C ALA A 30 -19.37 -31.22 3.87
N PHE A 31 -18.94 -32.47 4.08
CA PHE A 31 -18.03 -32.91 5.14
C PHE A 31 -16.64 -33.27 4.63
N SER A 32 -16.38 -33.14 3.32
CA SER A 32 -15.09 -33.45 2.72
C SER A 32 -14.18 -32.23 2.66
N SER A 33 -12.86 -32.47 2.67
CA SER A 33 -11.87 -31.41 2.48
C SER A 33 -12.08 -30.65 1.16
N GLN A 34 -12.45 -31.34 0.07
CA GLN A 34 -12.65 -30.73 -1.25
C GLN A 34 -13.90 -29.84 -1.30
N GLY A 35 -14.99 -30.26 -0.65
CA GLY A 35 -16.21 -29.46 -0.52
C GLY A 35 -15.96 -28.16 0.27
N LEU A 36 -15.21 -28.25 1.38
CA LEU A 36 -14.83 -27.08 2.16
C LEU A 36 -13.95 -26.10 1.37
N VAL A 37 -12.95 -26.59 0.63
CA VAL A 37 -12.14 -25.75 -0.27
C VAL A 37 -13.03 -25.03 -1.27
N ARG A 38 -13.95 -25.74 -1.94
CA ARG A 38 -14.86 -25.15 -2.94
C ARG A 38 -15.70 -24.01 -2.35
N LEU A 39 -16.23 -24.18 -1.14
CA LEU A 39 -17.04 -23.16 -0.48
C LEU A 39 -16.20 -21.96 -0.01
N VAL A 40 -14.98 -22.21 0.47
CA VAL A 40 -14.06 -21.14 0.88
C VAL A 40 -13.69 -20.23 -0.30
N GLN A 41 -13.50 -20.81 -1.49
CA GLN A 41 -13.22 -20.08 -2.74
C GLN A 41 -14.43 -19.29 -3.28
N GLN A 42 -15.59 -19.40 -2.63
CA GLN A 42 -16.80 -18.64 -2.92
C GLN A 42 -17.16 -17.76 -1.71
N PRO A 43 -16.32 -16.79 -1.34
CA PRO A 43 -16.45 -16.08 -0.06
C PRO A 43 -17.78 -15.32 0.05
N ARG A 44 -18.42 -14.95 -1.05
CA ARG A 44 -19.72 -14.26 -1.07
C ARG A 44 -20.92 -15.16 -0.76
N THR A 45 -20.77 -16.47 -0.89
CA THR A 45 -21.84 -17.43 -0.62
C THR A 45 -22.07 -17.53 0.88
N ALA A 46 -23.28 -17.22 1.35
CA ALA A 46 -23.68 -17.53 2.72
C ALA A 46 -23.78 -19.05 2.88
N VAL A 47 -23.29 -19.57 4.00
CA VAL A 47 -23.26 -21.02 4.25
C VAL A 47 -23.91 -21.38 5.58
N ARG A 48 -24.52 -22.57 5.64
CA ARG A 48 -24.94 -23.21 6.88
C ARG A 48 -23.86 -24.16 7.34
N LEU A 49 -23.58 -24.15 8.64
CA LEU A 49 -22.70 -25.09 9.30
C LEU A 49 -23.51 -26.28 9.79
N LEU A 50 -23.01 -27.48 9.55
CA LEU A 50 -23.72 -28.72 9.81
C LEU A 50 -22.89 -29.63 10.72
N ALA A 51 -23.56 -30.40 11.59
CA ALA A 51 -23.02 -31.59 12.22
C ALA A 51 -23.73 -32.84 11.68
N ARG A 52 -22.94 -33.81 11.21
CA ARG A 52 -23.45 -35.09 10.73
C ARG A 52 -23.94 -35.94 11.92
N PRO A 53 -25.17 -36.48 11.88
CA PRO A 53 -25.65 -37.39 12.90
C PRO A 53 -24.79 -38.66 12.94
N GLY A 54 -24.53 -39.17 14.15
CA GLY A 54 -23.75 -40.38 14.37
C GLY A 54 -22.31 -40.10 14.79
N ASP A 55 -21.51 -39.45 13.92
CA ASP A 55 -20.09 -39.22 14.17
C ASP A 55 -19.72 -37.76 14.52
N GLY A 56 -20.69 -36.83 14.44
CA GLY A 56 -20.49 -35.43 14.78
C GLY A 56 -19.57 -34.67 13.83
N ALA A 57 -19.25 -35.24 12.67
CA ALA A 57 -18.39 -34.59 11.68
C ALA A 57 -18.97 -33.22 11.29
N ARG A 58 -18.12 -32.20 11.23
CA ARG A 58 -18.53 -30.82 10.91
C ARG A 58 -18.32 -30.51 9.44
N GLY A 59 -19.31 -29.86 8.84
CA GLY A 59 -19.33 -29.52 7.43
C GLY A 59 -20.06 -28.22 7.14
N ALA A 60 -20.11 -27.84 5.87
CA ALA A 60 -20.86 -26.68 5.42
C ALA A 60 -21.55 -26.93 4.08
N VAL A 61 -22.66 -26.23 3.86
CA VAL A 61 -23.37 -26.16 2.57
C VAL A 61 -23.84 -24.72 2.32
N PRO A 62 -24.06 -24.30 1.05
CA PRO A 62 -24.70 -23.01 0.79
C PRO A 62 -26.07 -22.91 1.47
N VAL A 63 -26.47 -21.71 1.89
CA VAL A 63 -27.78 -21.50 2.53
C VAL A 63 -28.95 -21.92 1.64
N ALA A 64 -28.82 -21.91 0.31
CA ALA A 64 -29.87 -22.40 -0.59
C ALA A 64 -30.11 -23.93 -0.50
N VAL A 65 -29.20 -24.68 0.10
CA VAL A 65 -29.24 -26.14 0.20
C VAL A 65 -29.84 -26.56 1.54
N ALA A 66 -30.71 -27.58 1.52
CA ALA A 66 -31.29 -28.14 2.73
C ALA A 66 -30.25 -28.90 3.58
N ALA A 67 -30.35 -28.81 4.91
CA ALA A 67 -29.45 -29.51 5.83
C ALA A 67 -29.53 -31.05 5.75
N GLY A 68 -30.59 -31.60 5.15
CA GLY A 68 -30.67 -33.01 4.76
C GLY A 68 -30.47 -33.99 5.92
N GLY A 69 -31.20 -33.80 7.02
CA GLY A 69 -31.10 -34.65 8.22
C GLY A 69 -29.89 -34.35 9.12
N CYS A 70 -29.02 -33.41 8.76
CA CYS A 70 -27.94 -32.94 9.63
C CYS A 70 -28.44 -31.90 10.64
N THR A 71 -27.76 -31.80 11.79
CA THR A 71 -28.02 -30.76 12.78
C THR A 71 -27.39 -29.45 12.31
N GLU A 72 -28.19 -28.38 12.25
CA GLU A 72 -27.68 -27.04 11.93
C GLU A 72 -26.99 -26.44 13.15
N LEU A 73 -25.71 -26.05 12.98
CA LEU A 73 -24.90 -25.44 14.03
C LEU A 73 -24.93 -23.90 13.98
N GLY A 74 -25.30 -23.33 12.83
CA GLY A 74 -25.38 -21.89 12.61
C GLY A 74 -25.24 -21.51 11.15
N VAL A 75 -25.30 -20.21 10.87
CA VAL A 75 -25.16 -19.62 9.53
C VAL A 75 -24.04 -18.60 9.53
N LEU A 76 -23.17 -18.68 8.52
CA LEU A 76 -22.14 -17.68 8.28
C LEU A 76 -22.52 -16.82 7.07
N PRO A 77 -22.55 -15.48 7.19
CA PRO A 77 -22.89 -14.60 6.08
C PRO A 77 -21.81 -14.62 5.00
N GLY A 78 -22.13 -14.10 3.81
CA GLY A 78 -21.14 -13.79 2.76
C GLY A 78 -20.06 -12.82 3.24
N ILE A 79 -18.84 -12.97 2.73
CA ILE A 79 -17.72 -12.05 2.91
C ILE A 79 -17.43 -11.41 1.56
N TYR A 80 -17.31 -10.09 1.58
CA TYR A 80 -17.10 -9.26 0.39
C TYR A 80 -15.81 -8.46 0.59
N PRO A 81 -14.97 -8.33 -0.45
CA PRO A 81 -13.80 -7.44 -0.44
C PRO A 81 -14.10 -6.03 0.10
N GLU A 82 -15.26 -5.48 -0.24
CA GLU A 82 -15.77 -4.18 0.20
C GLU A 82 -16.01 -4.10 1.72
N TRP A 83 -16.04 -5.24 2.43
CA TRP A 83 -16.36 -5.31 3.86
C TRP A 83 -15.18 -5.68 4.76
N LEU A 84 -13.98 -5.90 4.18
CA LEU A 84 -12.81 -6.31 4.95
C LEU A 84 -12.27 -5.19 5.85
N GLY A 85 -12.43 -3.94 5.44
CA GLY A 85 -12.00 -2.75 6.18
C GLY A 85 -13.16 -1.90 6.69
N ASP A 86 -12.88 -0.61 6.91
CA ASP A 86 -13.85 0.35 7.43
C ASP A 86 -14.77 0.87 6.32
N ARG A 87 -16.09 0.68 6.45
CA ARG A 87 -17.08 1.22 5.49
C ARG A 87 -17.12 2.74 5.47
N GLY A 88 -16.78 3.39 6.58
CA GLY A 88 -16.62 4.84 6.66
C GLY A 88 -15.50 5.35 5.77
N PHE A 89 -14.43 4.56 5.57
CA PHE A 89 -13.38 4.88 4.60
C PHE A 89 -13.95 4.93 3.16
N LEU A 90 -14.74 3.91 2.78
CA LEU A 90 -15.35 3.85 1.45
C LEU A 90 -16.23 5.06 1.16
N GLN A 91 -17.05 5.45 2.14
CA GLN A 91 -17.94 6.60 2.05
C GLN A 91 -17.16 7.91 1.98
N ALA A 92 -16.19 8.11 2.87
CA ALA A 92 -15.39 9.33 2.94
C ALA A 92 -14.57 9.57 1.66
N HIS A 93 -14.03 8.50 1.08
CA HIS A 93 -13.17 8.57 -0.10
C HIS A 93 -13.88 8.26 -1.41
N ARG A 94 -15.17 7.89 -1.39
CA ARG A 94 -15.97 7.51 -2.57
C ARG A 94 -15.32 6.41 -3.39
N VAL A 95 -14.69 5.45 -2.71
CA VAL A 95 -14.06 4.27 -3.31
C VAL A 95 -14.91 3.03 -3.06
N ARG A 96 -14.74 2.01 -3.90
CA ARG A 96 -15.43 0.72 -3.74
C ARG A 96 -14.74 -0.16 -2.70
N TYR A 97 -13.41 -0.14 -2.66
CA TYR A 97 -12.64 -1.02 -1.78
C TYR A 97 -11.76 -0.25 -0.79
N PRO A 98 -11.49 -0.82 0.40
CA PRO A 98 -10.64 -0.20 1.42
C PRO A 98 -9.15 -0.40 1.08
N TYR A 99 -8.75 0.14 -0.07
CA TYR A 99 -7.44 -0.08 -0.69
C TYR A 99 -6.94 1.22 -1.31
N VAL A 100 -5.64 1.47 -1.14
CA VAL A 100 -4.94 2.60 -1.73
C VAL A 100 -3.73 2.09 -2.51
N CYS A 101 -3.63 2.47 -3.77
CA CYS A 101 -2.38 2.40 -4.52
C CYS A 101 -1.51 3.59 -4.08
N GLY A 102 -0.51 3.29 -3.24
CA GLY A 102 0.33 4.30 -2.61
C GLY A 102 1.20 5.08 -3.59
N GLU A 103 1.64 6.25 -3.17
CA GLU A 103 2.58 7.07 -3.93
C GLU A 103 3.96 6.41 -4.05
N MET A 104 4.60 6.59 -5.20
CA MET A 104 5.95 6.14 -5.49
C MET A 104 6.66 7.26 -6.24
N ALA A 105 7.76 7.75 -5.67
CA ALA A 105 8.44 8.99 -6.05
C ALA A 105 8.85 9.05 -7.54
N ASN A 106 9.23 10.25 -7.99
CA ASN A 106 9.70 10.53 -9.34
C ASN A 106 8.68 10.18 -10.44
N GLY A 107 7.39 10.24 -10.11
CA GLY A 107 6.31 9.91 -11.05
C GLY A 107 6.20 8.41 -11.36
N ILE A 108 6.79 7.52 -10.56
CA ILE A 108 6.60 6.06 -10.70
C ILE A 108 5.13 5.71 -10.45
N SER A 109 4.50 6.31 -9.44
CA SER A 109 3.03 6.39 -9.39
C SER A 109 2.55 7.43 -10.39
N ALA A 110 2.56 7.03 -11.66
CA ALA A 110 2.26 7.88 -12.81
C ALA A 110 0.77 8.23 -12.91
N VAL A 111 0.45 9.20 -13.77
CA VAL A 111 -0.94 9.56 -14.08
C VAL A 111 -1.75 8.34 -14.54
N ASP A 112 -1.18 7.50 -15.40
CA ASP A 112 -1.86 6.29 -15.89
C ASP A 112 -2.17 5.30 -14.77
N LEU A 113 -1.23 5.11 -13.83
CA LEU A 113 -1.44 4.23 -12.67
C LEU A 113 -2.59 4.73 -11.79
N VAL A 114 -2.62 6.03 -11.50
CA VAL A 114 -3.68 6.63 -10.67
C VAL A 114 -5.04 6.55 -11.35
N VAL A 115 -5.10 6.78 -12.67
CA VAL A 115 -6.34 6.64 -13.46
C VAL A 115 -6.82 5.19 -13.46
N ALA A 116 -5.93 4.22 -13.67
CA ALA A 116 -6.27 2.80 -13.64
C ALA A 116 -6.74 2.33 -12.24
N ALA A 117 -6.09 2.81 -11.18
CA ALA A 117 -6.50 2.56 -9.80
C ALA A 117 -7.90 3.12 -9.52
N ALA A 118 -8.16 4.37 -9.91
CA ALA A 118 -9.47 5.01 -9.73
C ALA A 118 -10.57 4.27 -10.51
N ALA A 119 -10.29 3.86 -11.75
CA ALA A 119 -11.22 3.06 -12.56
C ALA A 119 -11.48 1.66 -11.94
N GLY A 120 -10.48 1.08 -11.27
CA GLY A 120 -10.60 -0.16 -10.49
C GLY A 120 -11.35 0.00 -9.15
N GLY A 121 -11.85 1.20 -8.83
CA GLY A 121 -12.60 1.46 -7.61
C GLY A 121 -11.76 1.57 -6.35
N VAL A 122 -10.45 1.80 -6.48
CA VAL A 122 -9.52 2.05 -5.35
C VAL A 122 -8.93 3.45 -5.44
N LEU A 123 -8.39 3.98 -4.33
CA LEU A 123 -7.75 5.30 -4.35
C LEU A 123 -6.34 5.19 -4.97
N GLY A 124 -6.03 6.03 -5.96
CA GLY A 124 -4.67 6.17 -6.49
C GLY A 124 -4.01 7.48 -6.02
N LEU A 125 -2.75 7.41 -5.61
CA LEU A 125 -1.96 8.56 -5.18
C LEU A 125 -0.78 8.83 -6.11
N PHE A 126 -0.74 10.02 -6.71
CA PHE A 126 0.33 10.44 -7.61
C PHE A 126 1.65 10.70 -6.87
N GLY A 127 2.74 10.19 -7.43
CA GLY A 127 4.09 10.29 -6.86
C GLY A 127 4.81 11.59 -7.21
N ALA A 128 4.45 12.69 -6.52
CA ALA A 128 5.03 14.01 -6.79
C ALA A 128 6.45 14.23 -6.24
N ALA A 129 6.87 13.48 -5.22
CA ALA A 129 8.21 13.61 -4.64
C ALA A 129 9.31 13.51 -5.70
N GLY A 130 10.27 14.44 -5.68
CA GLY A 130 11.40 14.50 -6.62
C GLY A 130 11.08 15.10 -8.00
N LEU A 131 9.82 15.45 -8.28
CA LEU A 131 9.45 16.11 -9.54
C LEU A 131 9.53 17.64 -9.43
N ASP A 132 9.83 18.28 -10.56
CA ASP A 132 9.73 19.74 -10.70
C ASP A 132 8.25 20.20 -10.60
N PRO A 133 7.97 21.36 -9.98
CA PRO A 133 6.61 21.87 -9.82
C PRO A 133 5.78 21.93 -11.12
N ARG A 134 6.41 22.21 -12.27
CA ARG A 134 5.70 22.23 -13.57
C ARG A 134 5.19 20.84 -13.94
N ARG A 135 5.99 19.80 -13.69
CA ARG A 135 5.60 18.40 -13.95
C ARG A 135 4.50 17.95 -13.00
N VAL A 136 4.52 18.40 -11.75
CA VAL A 136 3.43 18.17 -10.80
C VAL A 136 2.15 18.85 -11.29
N GLU A 137 2.22 20.10 -11.78
CA GLU A 137 1.06 20.83 -12.31
C GLU A 137 0.46 20.14 -13.55
N GLU A 138 1.30 19.73 -14.50
CA GLU A 138 0.89 18.96 -15.67
C GLU A 138 0.14 17.67 -15.28
N ALA A 139 0.68 16.92 -14.31
CA ALA A 139 0.07 15.69 -13.82
C ALA A 139 -1.27 15.96 -13.12
N VAL A 140 -1.34 16.96 -12.24
CA VAL A 140 -2.56 17.37 -11.54
C VAL A 140 -3.67 17.75 -12.51
N LEU A 141 -3.34 18.55 -13.54
CA LEU A 141 -4.29 18.92 -14.58
C LEU A 141 -4.76 17.71 -15.40
N ALA A 142 -3.84 16.78 -15.72
CA ALA A 142 -4.20 15.55 -16.42
C ALA A 142 -5.11 14.64 -15.57
N LEU A 143 -4.82 14.49 -14.28
CA LEU A 143 -5.63 13.71 -13.34
C LEU A 143 -7.03 14.29 -13.17
N GLY A 144 -7.13 15.61 -12.98
CA GLY A 144 -8.44 16.28 -12.88
C GLY A 144 -9.31 16.05 -14.12
N ARG A 145 -8.72 16.05 -15.32
CA ARG A 145 -9.46 15.76 -16.56
C ARG A 145 -9.82 14.28 -16.73
N ARG A 146 -8.90 13.36 -16.41
CA ARG A 146 -9.03 11.93 -16.73
C ARG A 146 -9.78 11.13 -15.68
N CYS A 147 -9.72 11.53 -14.41
CA CYS A 147 -10.45 10.86 -13.32
C CYS A 147 -11.88 11.38 -13.19
N GLY A 148 -12.19 12.58 -13.67
CA GLY A 148 -13.50 13.21 -13.48
C GLY A 148 -13.86 13.26 -11.99
N ASP A 149 -15.00 12.66 -11.62
CA ASP A 149 -15.48 12.57 -10.24
C ASP A 149 -14.85 11.44 -9.41
N ALA A 150 -14.09 10.54 -10.03
CA ALA A 150 -13.44 9.45 -9.34
C ALA A 150 -12.37 10.00 -8.37
N PRO A 151 -12.18 9.37 -7.19
CA PRO A 151 -11.22 9.86 -6.21
C PRO A 151 -9.78 9.57 -6.64
N TRP A 152 -8.92 10.58 -6.50
CA TRP A 152 -7.48 10.50 -6.70
C TRP A 152 -6.79 11.46 -5.75
N GLY A 153 -5.50 11.29 -5.54
CA GLY A 153 -4.73 12.21 -4.71
C GLY A 153 -3.30 12.40 -5.17
N VAL A 154 -2.59 13.26 -4.45
CA VAL A 154 -1.20 13.62 -4.73
C VAL A 154 -0.39 13.54 -3.45
N ASN A 155 0.83 13.03 -3.56
CA ASN A 155 1.77 13.06 -2.46
C ASN A 155 2.25 14.49 -2.16
N LEU A 156 2.29 14.84 -0.88
CA LEU A 156 3.02 15.97 -0.34
C LEU A 156 4.15 15.40 0.53
N ILE A 157 5.39 15.51 0.06
CA ILE A 157 6.54 15.03 0.81
C ILE A 157 7.17 16.16 1.62
N HIS A 158 7.47 15.89 2.88
CA HIS A 158 8.23 16.82 3.70
C HIS A 158 9.69 16.86 3.23
N SER A 159 10.22 18.07 3.04
CA SER A 159 11.59 18.30 2.60
C SER A 159 12.26 19.37 3.48
N PRO A 160 12.88 19.00 4.62
CA PRO A 160 13.48 19.96 5.55
C PRO A 160 14.53 20.88 4.92
N ALA A 161 15.27 20.37 3.94
CA ALA A 161 16.29 21.13 3.22
C ALA A 161 15.70 22.10 2.18
N GLU A 162 14.43 21.93 1.80
CA GLU A 162 13.76 22.74 0.78
C GLU A 162 12.33 23.16 1.21
N PRO A 163 12.15 23.93 2.29
CA PRO A 163 10.81 24.27 2.81
C PRO A 163 9.92 25.02 1.81
N GLN A 164 10.52 25.79 0.90
CA GLN A 164 9.79 26.51 -0.15
C GLN A 164 9.13 25.54 -1.15
N ALA A 165 9.79 24.42 -1.48
CA ALA A 165 9.22 23.44 -2.40
C ALA A 165 7.94 22.79 -1.83
N GLU A 166 7.90 22.57 -0.52
CA GLU A 166 6.69 22.10 0.18
C GLU A 166 5.57 23.14 0.09
N THR A 167 5.89 24.41 0.33
CA THR A 167 4.94 25.54 0.21
C THR A 167 4.38 25.66 -1.21
N ASP A 168 5.24 25.66 -2.22
CA ASP A 168 4.85 25.79 -3.63
C ASP A 168 3.97 24.62 -4.08
N THR A 169 4.29 23.41 -3.61
CA THR A 169 3.46 22.23 -3.84
C THR A 169 2.08 22.42 -3.25
N VAL A 170 1.96 22.84 -1.98
CA VAL A 170 0.66 23.10 -1.36
C VAL A 170 -0.13 24.16 -2.13
N GLU A 171 0.50 25.25 -2.60
CA GLU A 171 -0.20 26.27 -3.40
C GLU A 171 -0.79 25.71 -4.68
N LEU A 172 -0.03 24.88 -5.37
CA LEU A 172 -0.45 24.20 -6.58
C LEU A 172 -1.63 23.27 -6.30
N LEU A 173 -1.56 22.44 -5.25
CA LEU A 173 -2.62 21.51 -4.88
C LEU A 173 -3.92 22.24 -4.48
N LEU A 174 -3.80 23.35 -3.75
CA LEU A 174 -4.93 24.19 -3.36
C LEU A 174 -5.57 24.85 -4.58
N ARG A 175 -4.77 25.50 -5.45
CA ARG A 175 -5.22 26.19 -6.67
C ARG A 175 -6.01 25.27 -7.58
N HIS A 176 -5.53 24.05 -7.78
CA HIS A 176 -6.16 23.05 -8.67
C HIS A 176 -7.18 22.16 -7.96
N ARG A 177 -7.56 22.49 -6.73
CA ARG A 177 -8.61 21.79 -5.96
C ARG A 177 -8.38 20.27 -5.88
N VAL A 178 -7.12 19.86 -5.71
CA VAL A 178 -6.77 18.44 -5.53
C VAL A 178 -7.55 17.87 -4.34
N PRO A 179 -8.33 16.78 -4.53
CA PRO A 179 -9.33 16.35 -3.54
C PRO A 179 -8.73 15.52 -2.40
N CYS A 180 -7.54 14.96 -2.59
CA CYS A 180 -6.85 14.14 -1.60
C CYS A 180 -5.34 14.40 -1.61
N VAL A 181 -4.74 14.51 -0.42
CA VAL A 181 -3.29 14.69 -0.26
C VAL A 181 -2.75 13.63 0.68
N SER A 182 -1.63 13.00 0.30
CA SER A 182 -0.90 12.04 1.13
C SER A 182 0.38 12.69 1.66
N ALA A 183 0.37 13.08 2.94
CA ALA A 183 1.50 13.66 3.63
C ALA A 183 2.48 12.56 4.09
N SER A 184 3.73 12.60 3.62
CA SER A 184 4.74 11.60 3.92
C SER A 184 6.07 12.22 4.36
N ALA A 185 6.88 11.47 5.11
CA ALA A 185 8.20 11.87 5.61
C ALA A 185 8.20 13.04 6.62
N PHE A 186 7.03 13.43 7.13
CA PHE A 186 6.94 14.49 8.15
C PHE A 186 7.48 14.01 9.49
N MET A 187 8.33 14.83 10.10
CA MET A 187 8.82 14.65 11.47
C MET A 187 8.16 15.62 12.45
N GLU A 188 7.53 16.66 11.94
CA GLU A 188 6.77 17.69 12.66
C GLU A 188 5.67 18.25 11.75
N LEU A 189 4.71 18.98 12.32
CA LEU A 189 3.74 19.73 11.52
C LEU A 189 4.35 21.04 11.06
N THR A 190 4.17 21.32 9.78
CA THR A 190 4.61 22.57 9.14
C THR A 190 3.41 23.44 8.77
N ALA A 191 3.63 24.74 8.59
CA ALA A 191 2.58 25.64 8.12
C ALA A 191 1.95 25.20 6.77
N PRO A 192 2.71 24.72 5.75
CA PRO A 192 2.12 24.22 4.51
C PRO A 192 1.16 23.04 4.69
N VAL A 193 1.52 22.00 5.46
CA VAL A 193 0.63 20.84 5.65
C VAL A 193 -0.60 21.19 6.48
N VAL A 194 -0.45 22.05 7.50
CA VAL A 194 -1.59 22.55 8.29
C VAL A 194 -2.54 23.35 7.42
N ARG A 195 -2.02 24.24 6.58
CA ARG A 195 -2.84 24.98 5.62
C ARG A 195 -3.54 24.06 4.63
N CYS A 196 -2.84 23.05 4.12
CA CYS A 196 -3.43 22.07 3.22
C CYS A 196 -4.64 21.37 3.88
N ALA A 197 -4.58 21.09 5.18
CA ALA A 197 -5.69 20.48 5.93
C ALA A 197 -6.83 21.47 6.26
N ALA A 198 -6.50 22.74 6.54
CA ALA A 198 -7.45 23.74 7.03
C ALA A 198 -8.14 24.57 5.93
N ALA A 199 -7.48 24.79 4.79
CA ALA A 199 -8.03 25.60 3.71
C ALA A 199 -9.28 24.96 3.08
N GLY A 200 -10.38 25.71 3.07
CA GLY A 200 -11.69 25.31 2.61
C GLY A 200 -12.54 24.57 3.65
N LEU A 201 -12.14 24.55 4.93
CA LEU A 201 -13.00 24.08 6.01
C LEU A 201 -14.24 24.96 6.14
N ARG A 202 -15.40 24.31 6.25
CA ARG A 202 -16.70 24.98 6.43
C ARG A 202 -17.64 24.08 7.24
N THR A 203 -18.78 24.62 7.66
CA THR A 203 -19.86 23.82 8.22
C THR A 203 -20.88 23.45 7.15
N ASP A 204 -21.52 22.29 7.28
CA ASP A 204 -22.75 21.97 6.55
C ASP A 204 -24.00 22.54 7.25
N ARG A 205 -25.19 22.23 6.71
CA ARG A 205 -26.48 22.69 7.28
C ARG A 205 -26.78 22.09 8.66
N ALA A 206 -26.17 20.95 9.00
CA ALA A 206 -26.33 20.29 10.29
C ALA A 206 -25.28 20.74 11.32
N GLY A 207 -24.35 21.62 10.94
CA GLY A 207 -23.26 22.09 11.79
C GLY A 207 -22.02 21.18 11.79
N GLY A 208 -22.00 20.12 10.98
CA GLY A 208 -20.84 19.24 10.81
C GLY A 208 -19.73 19.92 10.02
N VAL A 209 -18.48 19.70 10.41
CA VAL A 209 -17.32 20.24 9.67
C VAL A 209 -17.12 19.45 8.38
N VAL A 210 -17.09 20.16 7.26
CA VAL A 210 -16.83 19.62 5.92
C VAL A 210 -15.50 20.14 5.42
N ARG A 211 -14.67 19.23 4.92
CA ARG A 211 -13.38 19.54 4.31
C ARG A 211 -13.51 19.72 2.80
N ALA A 212 -12.77 20.68 2.26
CA ALA A 212 -12.57 20.78 0.81
C ALA A 212 -11.68 19.64 0.26
N ARG A 213 -10.82 19.07 1.12
CA ARG A 213 -9.86 18.03 0.76
C ARG A 213 -9.56 17.10 1.92
N ARG A 214 -9.27 15.86 1.59
CA ARG A 214 -8.90 14.82 2.55
C ARG A 214 -7.38 14.75 2.67
N VAL A 215 -6.89 14.59 3.88
CA VAL A 215 -5.46 14.48 4.18
C VAL A 215 -5.20 13.13 4.82
N PHE A 216 -4.30 12.37 4.18
CA PHE A 216 -3.69 11.17 4.73
C PHE A 216 -2.35 11.55 5.34
N ALA A 217 -2.01 10.94 6.46
CA ALA A 217 -0.65 11.01 7.02
C ALA A 217 -0.03 9.63 7.04
N LYS A 218 1.09 9.45 6.33
CA LYS A 218 1.84 8.21 6.32
C LYS A 218 2.98 8.28 7.34
N VAL A 219 2.93 7.41 8.34
CA VAL A 219 3.76 7.50 9.55
C VAL A 219 4.32 6.13 9.92
N SER A 220 5.55 6.13 10.42
CA SER A 220 6.18 4.95 11.03
C SER A 220 6.34 5.10 12.55
N ARG A 221 5.98 6.26 13.13
CA ARG A 221 6.27 6.57 14.55
C ARG A 221 5.05 7.11 15.31
N PRO A 222 4.85 6.70 16.58
CA PRO A 222 3.72 7.17 17.40
C PRO A 222 3.68 8.68 17.62
N GLU A 223 4.83 9.34 17.73
CA GLU A 223 4.93 10.79 17.90
C GLU A 223 4.39 11.55 16.68
N THR A 224 4.78 11.15 15.47
CA THR A 224 4.24 11.71 14.22
C THR A 224 2.75 11.43 14.09
N ALA A 225 2.34 10.19 14.36
CA ALA A 225 0.93 9.81 14.33
C ALA A 225 0.08 10.68 15.26
N ARG A 226 0.56 10.95 16.48
CA ARG A 226 -0.13 11.80 17.46
C ARG A 226 -0.38 13.20 16.91
N MET A 227 0.63 13.83 16.32
CA MET A 227 0.48 15.18 15.76
C MET A 227 -0.59 15.25 14.68
N PHE A 228 -0.64 14.27 13.77
CA PHE A 228 -1.64 14.25 12.71
C PHE A 228 -3.05 13.86 13.18
N MET A 229 -3.14 13.06 14.27
CA MET A 229 -4.41 12.69 14.91
C MET A 229 -4.98 13.79 15.80
N SER A 230 -4.18 14.80 16.16
CA SER A 230 -4.63 15.95 16.94
C SER A 230 -5.08 17.09 16.02
N PRO A 231 -5.86 18.06 16.53
CA PRO A 231 -6.06 19.34 15.86
C PRO A 231 -4.73 20.06 15.62
N ALA A 232 -4.72 20.94 14.60
CA ALA A 232 -3.53 21.73 14.31
C ALA A 232 -3.18 22.66 15.49
N PRO A 233 -1.87 22.86 15.80
CA PRO A 233 -1.44 23.80 16.83
C PRO A 233 -1.98 25.21 16.58
N ARG A 234 -2.45 25.87 17.66
CA ARG A 234 -3.04 27.21 17.58
C ARG A 234 -2.03 28.23 17.04
N GLU A 235 -0.75 28.10 17.39
CA GLU A 235 0.29 29.01 16.91
C GLU A 235 0.40 28.99 15.37
N LEU A 236 0.41 27.79 14.77
CA LEU A 236 0.46 27.65 13.31
C LEU A 236 -0.82 28.17 12.64
N LEU A 237 -1.98 27.98 13.26
CA LEU A 237 -3.24 28.52 12.75
C LEU A 237 -3.29 30.04 12.81
N ASP A 238 -2.86 30.63 13.92
CA ASP A 238 -2.81 32.09 14.12
C ASP A 238 -1.84 32.75 13.13
N ASP A 239 -0.69 32.12 12.88
CA ASP A 239 0.27 32.57 11.85
C ASP A 239 -0.36 32.54 10.45
N LEU A 240 -1.03 31.44 10.08
CA LEU A 240 -1.70 31.32 8.78
C LEU A 240 -2.84 32.32 8.60
N VAL A 241 -3.56 32.67 9.68
CA VAL A 241 -4.60 33.72 9.66
C VAL A 241 -3.96 35.09 9.48
N ARG A 242 -2.90 35.39 10.22
CA ARG A 242 -2.17 36.67 10.15
C ARG A 242 -1.64 36.93 8.75
N ASP A 243 -1.12 35.90 8.10
CA ASP A 243 -0.58 35.95 6.74
C ASP A 243 -1.67 35.90 5.66
N GLY A 244 -2.96 35.86 6.05
CA GLY A 244 -4.10 35.80 5.13
C GLY A 244 -4.17 34.51 4.31
N ARG A 245 -3.51 33.44 4.76
CA ARG A 245 -3.43 32.15 4.05
C ARG A 245 -4.62 31.24 4.34
N ILE A 246 -5.31 31.46 5.47
CA ILE A 246 -6.64 30.94 5.82
C ILE A 246 -7.45 32.03 6.53
N SER A 247 -8.77 31.87 6.58
CA SER A 247 -9.69 32.72 7.33
C SER A 247 -9.74 32.35 8.81
N SER A 248 -10.17 33.28 9.66
CA SER A 248 -10.40 33.00 11.08
C SER A 248 -11.48 31.94 11.32
N GLN A 249 -12.43 31.77 10.38
CA GLN A 249 -13.42 30.71 10.46
C GLN A 249 -12.79 29.34 10.21
N GLU A 250 -11.97 29.21 9.17
CA GLU A 250 -11.24 27.96 8.89
C GLU A 250 -10.33 27.57 10.06
N ALA A 251 -9.62 28.53 10.65
CA ALA A 251 -8.79 28.30 11.83
C ALA A 251 -9.60 27.76 13.02
N ARG A 252 -10.73 28.41 13.37
CA ARG A 252 -11.61 27.92 14.44
C ARG A 252 -12.14 26.52 14.19
N LEU A 253 -12.48 26.19 12.93
CA LEU A 253 -12.94 24.85 12.57
C LEU A 253 -11.80 23.83 12.66
N ALA A 254 -10.58 24.20 12.26
CA ALA A 254 -9.40 23.34 12.31
C ALA A 254 -9.04 22.89 13.73
N GLU A 255 -9.39 23.67 14.77
CA GLU A 255 -9.22 23.30 16.18
C GLU A 255 -10.14 22.15 16.63
N SER A 256 -11.23 21.88 15.89
CA SER A 256 -12.23 20.87 16.24
C SER A 256 -12.06 19.53 15.51
N VAL A 257 -11.12 19.45 14.59
CA VAL A 257 -10.92 18.28 13.71
C VAL A 257 -9.44 17.89 13.66
N PRO A 258 -9.07 16.64 13.37
CA PRO A 258 -7.67 16.25 13.27
C PRO A 258 -7.01 16.89 12.04
N VAL A 259 -5.68 17.00 12.02
CA VAL A 259 -4.96 17.41 10.79
C VAL A 259 -5.22 16.39 9.67
N ALA A 260 -5.15 15.09 9.97
CA ALA A 260 -5.46 14.01 9.03
C ALA A 260 -6.57 13.10 9.56
N GLU A 261 -7.56 12.80 8.72
CA GLU A 261 -8.66 11.88 9.08
C GLU A 261 -8.30 10.42 8.86
N ASP A 262 -7.22 10.20 8.11
CA ASP A 262 -6.69 8.90 7.74
C ASP A 262 -5.19 8.87 8.03
N VAL A 263 -4.76 7.94 8.87
CA VAL A 263 -3.35 7.72 9.20
C VAL A 263 -2.93 6.35 8.67
N THR A 264 -1.97 6.33 7.76
CA THR A 264 -1.37 5.09 7.24
C THR A 264 -0.17 4.73 8.08
N VAL A 265 -0.21 3.56 8.72
CA VAL A 265 0.94 3.00 9.41
C VAL A 265 1.84 2.32 8.39
N GLU A 266 3.02 2.89 8.14
CA GLU A 266 4.02 2.33 7.24
C GLU A 266 5.07 1.54 8.04
N ALA A 267 4.98 0.22 7.91
CA ALA A 267 5.95 -0.73 8.43
C ALA A 267 7.10 -0.92 7.43
N ASP A 268 7.80 -2.06 7.49
CA ASP A 268 8.84 -2.38 6.51
C ASP A 268 8.32 -2.36 5.06
N SER A 269 8.95 -1.52 4.24
CA SER A 269 8.47 -1.14 2.92
C SER A 269 9.65 -0.85 1.97
N GLY A 270 9.36 -0.76 0.66
CA GLY A 270 10.36 -0.34 -0.32
C GLY A 270 10.59 1.17 -0.27
N GLY A 271 11.82 1.63 -0.49
CA GLY A 271 12.18 3.04 -0.34
C GLY A 271 12.51 3.41 1.10
N HIS A 272 12.16 4.62 1.54
CA HIS A 272 12.44 5.05 2.91
C HIS A 272 11.64 4.24 3.93
N THR A 273 12.32 3.61 4.89
CA THR A 273 11.70 2.74 5.90
C THR A 273 12.55 2.69 7.17
N ASP A 274 11.89 2.60 8.33
CA ASP A 274 12.51 2.29 9.63
C ASP A 274 12.59 0.76 9.89
N ASN A 275 12.19 -0.07 8.91
CA ASN A 275 12.14 -1.53 8.96
C ASN A 275 11.33 -2.10 10.13
N GLN A 276 10.27 -1.39 10.54
CA GLN A 276 9.44 -1.81 11.67
C GLN A 276 8.50 -2.97 11.30
N SER A 277 8.19 -3.82 12.28
CA SER A 277 7.20 -4.87 12.11
C SER A 277 5.78 -4.30 12.03
N LEU A 278 5.03 -4.68 11.00
CA LEU A 278 3.64 -4.24 10.84
C LEU A 278 2.77 -4.66 12.01
N THR A 279 2.94 -5.89 12.51
CA THR A 279 2.09 -6.44 13.58
C THR A 279 2.28 -5.69 14.90
N ALA A 280 3.50 -5.28 15.21
CA ALA A 280 3.78 -4.51 16.41
C ALA A 280 3.32 -3.04 16.27
N LEU A 281 3.69 -2.40 15.16
CA LEU A 281 3.47 -0.97 14.96
C LEU A 281 1.98 -0.65 14.74
N LEU A 282 1.26 -1.41 13.92
CA LEU A 282 -0.17 -1.16 13.66
C LEU A 282 -0.99 -1.19 14.95
N LEU A 283 -0.79 -2.21 15.78
CA LEU A 283 -1.50 -2.34 17.06
C LEU A 283 -1.18 -1.17 18.00
N ARG A 284 0.08 -0.71 18.03
CA ARG A 284 0.49 0.44 18.85
C ARG A 284 -0.21 1.73 18.41
N ILE A 285 -0.35 1.96 17.10
CA ILE A 285 -1.01 3.15 16.54
C ILE A 285 -2.53 3.06 16.68
N LEU A 286 -3.15 1.88 16.57
CA LEU A 286 -4.57 1.69 16.86
C LEU A 286 -4.91 2.05 18.32
N GLN A 287 -4.07 1.62 19.28
CA GLN A 287 -4.21 2.04 20.68
C GLN A 287 -4.04 3.55 20.85
N LEU A 288 -3.11 4.17 20.12
CA LEU A 288 -2.95 5.62 20.13
C LEU A 288 -4.19 6.32 19.59
N ARG A 289 -4.79 5.84 18.50
CA ARG A 289 -6.05 6.37 17.95
C ARG A 289 -7.14 6.39 19.00
N ASP A 290 -7.32 5.30 19.76
CA ASP A 290 -8.34 5.24 20.82
C ASP A 290 -8.07 6.27 21.94
N VAL A 291 -6.81 6.57 22.25
CA VAL A 291 -6.45 7.64 23.20
C VAL A 291 -6.78 9.01 22.61
N MET A 292 -6.49 9.25 21.32
CA MET A 292 -6.77 10.53 20.65
C MET A 292 -8.27 10.78 20.49
N GLU A 293 -9.04 9.74 20.19
CA GLU A 293 -10.50 9.82 20.11
C GLU A 293 -11.12 10.21 21.46
N ARG A 294 -10.65 9.64 22.57
CA ARG A 294 -11.07 10.07 23.92
C ARG A 294 -10.67 11.49 24.25
N ALA A 295 -9.50 11.94 23.79
CA ALA A 295 -8.98 13.28 24.09
C ALA A 295 -9.66 14.40 23.27
N HIS A 296 -10.04 14.11 22.01
CA HIS A 296 -10.49 15.14 21.08
C HIS A 296 -11.91 14.92 20.52
N GLY A 297 -12.57 13.81 20.85
CA GLY A 297 -13.96 13.53 20.47
C GLY A 297 -14.17 13.17 18.99
N HIS A 298 -13.10 12.93 18.22
CA HIS A 298 -13.17 12.53 16.82
C HIS A 298 -12.37 11.25 16.56
N ARG A 299 -12.87 10.42 15.64
CA ARG A 299 -12.27 9.14 15.30
C ARG A 299 -11.46 9.23 14.01
N VAL A 300 -10.16 8.97 14.11
CA VAL A 300 -9.27 8.80 12.96
C VAL A 300 -9.30 7.35 12.47
N ARG A 301 -9.25 7.16 11.16
CA ARG A 301 -9.10 5.84 10.52
C ARG A 301 -7.63 5.50 10.40
N VAL A 302 -7.26 4.29 10.80
CA VAL A 302 -5.86 3.83 10.76
C VAL A 302 -5.73 2.73 9.72
N GLY A 303 -4.97 2.99 8.66
CA GLY A 303 -4.65 2.01 7.63
C GLY A 303 -3.27 1.38 7.83
N ALA A 304 -2.97 0.38 7.00
CA ALA A 304 -1.72 -0.39 7.06
C ALA A 304 -0.98 -0.37 5.73
N ALA A 305 0.34 -0.21 5.77
CA ALA A 305 1.27 -0.26 4.64
C ALA A 305 2.55 -1.00 5.03
N GLY A 306 3.27 -1.52 4.04
CA GLY A 306 4.49 -2.30 4.24
C GLY A 306 4.22 -3.80 4.40
N GLY A 307 4.95 -4.63 3.67
CA GLY A 307 4.77 -6.10 3.68
C GLY A 307 3.51 -6.64 2.98
N LEU A 308 2.65 -5.79 2.39
CA LEU A 308 1.34 -6.19 1.84
C LEU A 308 1.43 -6.66 0.37
N GLY A 309 2.07 -7.82 0.16
CA GLY A 309 2.28 -8.41 -1.16
C GLY A 309 1.36 -9.58 -1.53
N THR A 310 0.62 -10.14 -0.57
CA THR A 310 -0.19 -11.36 -0.77
C THR A 310 -1.58 -11.21 -0.15
N PRO A 311 -2.56 -12.04 -0.59
CA PRO A 311 -3.87 -12.14 0.05
C PRO A 311 -3.80 -12.35 1.56
N ASP A 312 -2.90 -13.20 2.03
CA ASP A 312 -2.73 -13.52 3.46
C ASP A 312 -2.27 -12.31 4.27
N ALA A 313 -1.30 -11.55 3.75
CA ALA A 313 -0.81 -10.33 4.40
C ALA A 313 -1.91 -9.26 4.47
N VAL A 314 -2.70 -9.11 3.41
CA VAL A 314 -3.84 -8.20 3.37
C VAL A 314 -4.94 -8.63 4.34
N ALA A 315 -5.30 -9.91 4.37
CA ALA A 315 -6.28 -10.46 5.32
C ALA A 315 -5.81 -10.27 6.78
N ALA A 316 -4.52 -10.47 7.06
CA ALA A 316 -3.94 -10.25 8.38
C ALA A 316 -3.99 -8.78 8.81
N ALA A 317 -3.70 -7.85 7.90
CA ALA A 317 -3.81 -6.41 8.19
C ALA A 317 -5.25 -6.02 8.58
N PHE A 318 -6.25 -6.49 7.83
CA PHE A 318 -7.66 -6.28 8.17
C PHE A 318 -8.06 -6.95 9.49
N ALA A 319 -7.59 -8.19 9.74
CA ALA A 319 -7.84 -8.89 10.99
C ALA A 319 -7.25 -8.18 12.22
N MET A 320 -6.16 -7.42 12.06
CA MET A 320 -5.59 -6.57 13.11
C MET A 320 -6.37 -5.26 13.32
N GLY A 321 -7.34 -4.93 12.47
CA GLY A 321 -8.18 -3.74 12.58
C GLY A 321 -7.79 -2.58 11.67
N ALA A 322 -7.00 -2.83 10.61
CA ALA A 322 -6.73 -1.80 9.60
C ALA A 322 -8.04 -1.36 8.92
N ALA A 323 -8.28 -0.05 8.84
CA ALA A 323 -9.42 0.54 8.15
C ALA A 323 -9.30 0.39 6.62
N TYR A 324 -8.07 0.41 6.12
CA TYR A 324 -7.71 0.25 4.71
C TYR A 324 -6.28 -0.25 4.60
N VAL A 325 -5.91 -0.76 3.43
CA VAL A 325 -4.54 -1.19 3.12
C VAL A 325 -3.91 -0.31 2.05
N VAL A 326 -2.59 -0.15 2.09
CA VAL A 326 -1.82 0.57 1.08
C VAL A 326 -0.73 -0.32 0.54
N THR A 327 -0.63 -0.39 -0.78
CA THR A 327 0.42 -1.15 -1.48
C THR A 327 1.34 -0.21 -2.27
N GLY A 328 2.60 -0.61 -2.39
CA GLY A 328 3.64 0.16 -3.09
C GLY A 328 4.43 -0.73 -4.05
N SER A 329 5.35 -1.55 -3.52
CA SER A 329 6.30 -2.33 -4.32
C SER A 329 5.64 -3.21 -5.41
N VAL A 330 4.48 -3.80 -5.13
CA VAL A 330 3.75 -4.61 -6.13
C VAL A 330 3.23 -3.76 -7.31
N ASN A 331 2.81 -2.52 -7.04
CA ASN A 331 2.26 -1.61 -8.05
C ASN A 331 3.34 -1.10 -9.01
N GLN A 332 4.62 -1.13 -8.63
CA GLN A 332 5.73 -0.82 -9.55
C GLN A 332 5.81 -1.81 -10.72
N THR A 333 5.28 -3.01 -10.55
CA THR A 333 5.23 -4.02 -11.61
C THR A 333 4.05 -3.84 -12.54
N ALA A 334 3.13 -2.92 -12.22
CA ALA A 334 1.95 -2.69 -13.02
C ALA A 334 2.31 -2.07 -14.38
N VAL A 335 1.54 -2.38 -15.42
CA VAL A 335 1.76 -1.85 -16.78
C VAL A 335 1.69 -0.33 -16.81
N GLU A 336 0.89 0.28 -15.94
CA GLU A 336 0.67 1.72 -15.85
C GLU A 336 1.71 2.47 -15.01
N ALA A 337 2.57 1.77 -14.26
CA ALA A 337 3.61 2.40 -13.46
C ALA A 337 4.66 3.09 -14.35
N GLY A 338 5.17 4.23 -13.90
CA GLY A 338 6.16 5.08 -14.60
C GLY A 338 7.58 4.53 -14.55
N LEU A 339 7.77 3.25 -14.89
CA LEU A 339 9.07 2.59 -14.98
C LEU A 339 9.29 2.00 -16.37
N SER A 340 10.56 1.90 -16.77
CA SER A 340 10.91 1.23 -18.02
C SER A 340 10.51 -0.26 -18.01
N PRO A 341 10.25 -0.85 -19.18
CA PRO A 341 9.99 -2.30 -19.29
C PRO A 341 11.11 -3.14 -18.66
N GLN A 342 12.37 -2.72 -18.79
CA GLN A 342 13.53 -3.41 -18.23
C GLN A 342 13.54 -3.37 -16.70
N ALA A 343 13.21 -2.22 -16.10
CA ALA A 343 13.06 -2.10 -14.65
C ALA A 343 11.92 -2.99 -14.12
N LYS A 344 10.77 -3.00 -14.81
CA LYS A 344 9.63 -3.87 -14.45
C LYS A 344 9.97 -5.36 -14.55
N GLN A 345 10.79 -5.76 -15.52
CA GLN A 345 11.29 -7.13 -15.64
C GLN A 345 12.17 -7.54 -14.44
N LEU A 346 13.06 -6.65 -14.00
CA LEU A 346 13.88 -6.90 -12.80
C LEU A 346 12.98 -7.08 -11.56
N LEU A 347 12.01 -6.18 -11.38
CA LEU A 347 11.06 -6.27 -10.26
C LEU A 347 10.19 -7.54 -10.31
N ALA A 348 9.73 -7.94 -11.50
CA ALA A 348 8.89 -9.14 -11.66
C ALA A 348 9.64 -10.46 -11.43
N ALA A 349 10.97 -10.44 -11.46
CA ALA A 349 11.83 -11.60 -11.22
C ALA A 349 12.37 -11.68 -9.78
N ALA A 350 12.11 -10.66 -8.95
CA ALA A 350 12.64 -10.57 -7.60
C ALA A 350 12.00 -11.60 -6.66
N ASP A 351 12.80 -12.17 -5.76
CA ASP A 351 12.35 -12.98 -4.63
C ASP A 351 12.37 -12.20 -3.30
N VAL A 352 11.87 -12.81 -2.22
CA VAL A 352 11.63 -12.18 -0.91
C VAL A 352 12.92 -11.67 -0.26
N ASP A 353 14.04 -12.39 -0.45
CA ASP A 353 15.35 -12.09 0.13
C ASP A 353 16.25 -11.22 -0.78
N GLU A 354 15.72 -10.78 -1.93
CA GLU A 354 16.47 -10.04 -2.94
C GLU A 354 16.33 -8.53 -2.81
N VAL A 355 16.17 -8.06 -1.57
CA VAL A 355 16.13 -6.64 -1.20
C VAL A 355 17.17 -6.33 -0.13
N THR A 356 17.64 -5.09 -0.08
CA THR A 356 18.63 -4.66 0.92
C THR A 356 18.54 -3.15 1.19
N MET A 357 19.15 -2.69 2.29
CA MET A 357 19.23 -1.27 2.61
C MET A 357 20.44 -0.63 1.93
N ALA A 358 20.21 0.44 1.16
CA ALA A 358 21.25 1.23 0.51
C ALA A 358 21.19 2.69 0.98
N PRO A 359 22.30 3.45 0.96
CA PRO A 359 22.30 4.89 1.21
C PRO A 359 21.32 5.63 0.28
N SER A 360 20.53 6.55 0.85
CA SER A 360 19.63 7.41 0.10
C SER A 360 20.37 8.63 -0.46
N ALA A 361 19.89 9.17 -1.59
CA ALA A 361 20.34 10.46 -2.10
C ALA A 361 19.94 11.62 -1.17
N ASP A 362 18.75 11.51 -0.58
CA ASP A 362 18.22 12.47 0.37
C ASP A 362 18.78 12.18 1.75
N MET A 363 19.28 13.21 2.42
CA MET A 363 19.95 13.08 3.73
C MET A 363 21.12 12.07 3.71
N PHE A 364 21.81 11.93 2.56
CA PHE A 364 22.97 11.06 2.39
C PHE A 364 24.03 11.30 3.47
N GLU A 365 24.29 12.58 3.75
CA GLU A 365 25.27 13.05 4.72
C GLU A 365 24.91 12.64 6.16
N LEU A 366 23.62 12.46 6.46
CA LEU A 366 23.08 12.01 7.75
C LEU A 366 22.98 10.48 7.85
N GLY A 367 23.33 9.76 6.78
CA GLY A 367 23.30 8.29 6.75
C GLY A 367 21.90 7.70 6.57
N ALA A 368 20.96 8.46 6.00
CA ALA A 368 19.65 7.94 5.64
C ALA A 368 19.77 6.78 4.65
N ARG A 369 18.88 5.80 4.78
CA ARG A 369 18.85 4.59 3.94
C ARG A 369 17.47 4.35 3.35
N VAL A 370 17.46 3.63 2.24
CA VAL A 370 16.28 3.16 1.50
C VAL A 370 16.39 1.67 1.22
N GLN A 371 15.27 0.96 1.26
CA GLN A 371 15.18 -0.45 0.88
C GLN A 371 15.00 -0.58 -0.63
N VAL A 372 15.92 -1.31 -1.27
CA VAL A 372 16.04 -1.42 -2.72
C VAL A 372 16.24 -2.86 -3.15
N LEU A 373 15.92 -3.15 -4.41
CA LEU A 373 16.26 -4.42 -5.05
C LEU A 373 17.79 -4.62 -5.04
N SER A 374 18.23 -5.79 -4.60
CA SER A 374 19.66 -6.14 -4.51
C SER A 374 20.16 -7.02 -5.66
N LYS A 375 19.27 -7.79 -6.30
CA LYS A 375 19.62 -8.67 -7.42
C LYS A 375 19.34 -8.06 -8.79
N GLY A 376 20.21 -8.36 -9.76
CA GLY A 376 20.10 -7.86 -11.14
C GLY A 376 20.55 -6.41 -11.33
N THR A 377 20.98 -5.75 -10.25
CA THR A 377 21.61 -4.42 -10.21
C THR A 377 22.77 -4.44 -9.22
N MET A 378 23.76 -3.57 -9.42
CA MET A 378 24.89 -3.34 -8.51
C MET A 378 24.72 -2.05 -7.69
N PHE A 379 23.58 -1.36 -7.82
CA PHE A 379 23.31 -0.08 -7.18
C PHE A 379 23.60 -0.13 -5.66
N ALA A 380 23.03 -1.10 -4.93
CA ALA A 380 23.18 -1.16 -3.48
C ALA A 380 24.64 -1.28 -3.03
N VAL A 381 25.41 -2.13 -3.71
CA VAL A 381 26.85 -2.33 -3.45
C VAL A 381 27.63 -1.05 -3.75
N ARG A 382 27.36 -0.41 -4.89
CA ARG A 382 28.02 0.85 -5.29
C ARG A 382 27.68 1.98 -4.32
N ALA A 383 26.41 2.16 -3.98
CA ALA A 383 25.93 3.18 -3.05
C ALA A 383 26.55 3.00 -1.65
N GLN A 384 26.60 1.76 -1.13
CA GLN A 384 27.23 1.45 0.15
C GLN A 384 28.73 1.81 0.13
N ARG A 385 29.45 1.48 -0.95
CA ARG A 385 30.86 1.89 -1.09
C ARG A 385 31.04 3.41 -1.18
N LEU A 386 30.17 4.13 -1.88
CA LEU A 386 30.20 5.61 -1.91
C LEU A 386 30.05 6.19 -0.50
N HIS A 387 29.13 5.65 0.30
CA HIS A 387 28.94 6.10 1.67
C HIS A 387 30.14 5.78 2.58
N GLU A 388 30.77 4.61 2.39
CA GLU A 388 32.02 4.27 3.10
C GLU A 388 33.16 5.23 2.76
N LEU A 389 33.34 5.57 1.49
CA LEU A 389 34.31 6.59 1.06
C LEU A 389 33.99 7.95 1.69
N TYR A 390 32.72 8.37 1.65
CA TYR A 390 32.27 9.63 2.25
C TYR A 390 32.56 9.71 3.76
N ARG A 391 32.40 8.60 4.48
CA ARG A 391 32.66 8.55 5.92
C ARG A 391 34.15 8.60 6.27
N ARG A 392 34.99 7.95 5.46
CA ARG A 392 36.44 7.80 5.71
C ARG A 392 37.28 9.00 5.30
N HIS A 393 36.80 9.77 4.32
CA HIS A 393 37.57 10.86 3.72
C HIS A 393 36.93 12.24 3.97
N SER A 394 37.76 13.27 3.96
CA SER A 394 37.38 14.68 4.09
C SER A 394 37.01 15.32 2.75
N GLY A 395 37.29 14.67 1.64
CA GLY A 395 37.00 15.18 0.30
C GLY A 395 37.52 14.24 -0.80
N LEU A 396 37.20 14.58 -2.06
CA LEU A 396 37.61 13.80 -3.24
C LEU A 396 39.13 13.71 -3.43
N ASP A 397 39.87 14.74 -2.98
CA ASP A 397 41.31 14.85 -3.17
C ASP A 397 42.12 13.88 -2.28
N GLU A 398 41.49 13.31 -1.25
CA GLU A 398 42.09 12.28 -0.37
C GLU A 398 41.87 10.85 -0.88
N LEU A 399 41.09 10.67 -1.95
CA LEU A 399 40.81 9.34 -2.48
C LEU A 399 42.06 8.74 -3.12
N SER A 400 42.31 7.45 -2.84
CA SER A 400 43.44 6.74 -3.46
C SER A 400 43.25 6.67 -4.99
N PRO A 401 44.34 6.56 -5.79
CA PRO A 401 44.22 6.37 -7.24
C PRO A 401 43.33 5.19 -7.63
N ARG A 402 43.30 4.14 -6.80
CA ARG A 402 42.43 2.97 -6.99
C ARG A 402 40.96 3.30 -6.78
N ASP A 403 40.63 4.13 -5.78
CA ASP A 403 39.24 4.54 -5.51
C ASP A 403 38.73 5.52 -6.55
N VAL A 404 39.57 6.45 -7.00
CA VAL A 404 39.24 7.35 -8.12
C VAL A 404 38.99 6.53 -9.39
N ALA A 405 39.88 5.59 -9.74
CA ALA A 405 39.70 4.74 -10.92
C ALA A 405 38.41 3.90 -10.85
N TRP A 406 38.06 3.37 -9.66
CA TRP A 406 36.79 2.68 -9.47
C TRP A 406 35.59 3.62 -9.62
N LEU A 407 35.64 4.81 -9.03
CA LEU A 407 34.57 5.81 -9.11
C LEU A 407 34.32 6.21 -10.57
N GLU A 408 35.38 6.55 -11.32
CA GLU A 408 35.28 6.95 -12.72
C GLU A 408 34.81 5.82 -13.62
N ARG A 409 35.33 4.60 -13.45
CA ARG A 409 35.00 3.47 -14.33
C ARG A 409 33.64 2.83 -14.01
N ASP A 410 33.39 2.54 -12.75
CA ASP A 410 32.29 1.65 -12.35
C ASP A 410 31.03 2.39 -11.91
N VAL A 411 31.14 3.66 -11.54
CA VAL A 411 30.02 4.46 -11.01
C VAL A 411 29.69 5.61 -11.97
N LEU A 412 30.62 6.53 -12.17
CA LEU A 412 30.42 7.73 -12.97
C LEU A 412 30.40 7.41 -14.47
N ARG A 413 31.23 6.47 -14.92
CA ARG A 413 31.57 6.20 -16.33
C ARG A 413 32.02 7.45 -17.08
N ALA A 414 32.69 8.33 -16.36
CA ALA A 414 33.24 9.59 -16.84
C ALA A 414 34.27 10.08 -15.80
N PRO A 415 35.21 10.94 -16.19
CA PRO A 415 36.13 11.57 -15.24
C PRO A 415 35.38 12.37 -14.17
N VAL A 416 35.90 12.38 -12.93
CA VAL A 416 35.28 13.10 -11.80
C VAL A 416 35.02 14.57 -12.13
N GLY A 417 35.98 15.23 -12.77
CA GLY A 417 35.87 16.64 -13.14
C GLY A 417 34.77 16.93 -14.16
N GLU A 418 34.40 15.96 -15.00
CA GLU A 418 33.29 16.10 -15.93
C GLU A 418 31.94 16.05 -15.22
N VAL A 419 31.73 15.02 -14.40
CA VAL A 419 30.49 14.87 -13.62
C VAL A 419 30.33 16.00 -12.60
N TRP A 420 31.43 16.51 -12.03
CA TRP A 420 31.37 17.69 -11.17
C TRP A 420 30.79 18.91 -11.89
N ARG A 421 31.23 19.20 -13.13
CA ARG A 421 30.69 20.32 -13.91
C ARG A 421 29.20 20.17 -14.21
N GLU A 422 28.71 18.95 -14.38
CA GLU A 422 27.27 18.69 -14.56
C GLU A 422 26.50 18.92 -13.26
N THR A 423 27.03 18.38 -12.15
CA THR A 423 26.48 18.56 -10.79
C THR A 423 26.39 20.04 -10.42
N GLU A 424 27.46 20.80 -10.66
CA GLU A 424 27.51 22.24 -10.43
C GLU A 424 26.47 22.99 -11.28
N ARG A 425 26.35 22.66 -12.57
CA ARG A 425 25.31 23.25 -13.45
C ARG A 425 23.89 22.95 -12.98
N TYR A 426 23.64 21.76 -12.42
CA TYR A 426 22.34 21.39 -11.88
C TYR A 426 22.02 22.23 -10.63
N TRP A 427 22.93 22.25 -9.65
CA TRP A 427 22.73 22.97 -8.40
C TRP A 427 22.69 24.49 -8.59
N GLN A 428 23.46 25.04 -9.53
CA GLN A 428 23.42 26.47 -9.84
C GLN A 428 22.02 26.94 -10.29
N ARG A 429 21.19 26.06 -10.86
CA ARG A 429 19.80 26.38 -11.22
C ARG A 429 18.81 26.10 -10.10
N ARG A 430 19.04 25.04 -9.31
CA ARG A 430 18.11 24.56 -8.27
C ARG A 430 18.31 25.27 -6.94
N ASP A 431 19.55 25.30 -6.45
CA ASP A 431 19.96 25.92 -5.19
C ASP A 431 21.45 26.33 -5.31
N PRO A 432 21.74 27.58 -5.70
CA PRO A 432 23.10 28.11 -5.78
C PRO A 432 23.87 28.05 -4.44
N GLY A 433 23.16 27.97 -3.31
CA GLY A 433 23.77 27.82 -1.99
C GLY A 433 24.58 26.53 -1.84
N GLN A 434 24.15 25.43 -2.48
CA GLN A 434 24.92 24.18 -2.50
C GLN A 434 26.27 24.36 -3.22
N CYS A 435 26.28 25.08 -4.35
CA CYS A 435 27.51 25.39 -5.10
C CYS A 435 28.45 26.26 -4.27
N ALA A 436 27.93 27.32 -3.65
CA ALA A 436 28.72 28.21 -2.80
C ALA A 436 29.37 27.45 -1.63
N ARG A 437 28.62 26.55 -0.98
CA ARG A 437 29.16 25.69 0.08
C ARG A 437 30.21 24.71 -0.44
N ALA A 438 29.96 24.07 -1.58
CA ALA A 438 30.88 23.09 -2.16
C ALA A 438 32.22 23.70 -2.60
N ALA A 439 32.26 25.01 -2.88
CA ALA A 439 33.49 25.74 -3.16
C ALA A 439 34.42 25.86 -1.94
N THR A 440 33.87 25.84 -0.72
CA THR A 440 34.63 25.97 0.54
C THR A 440 34.68 24.69 1.38
N ASP A 441 33.82 23.73 1.10
CA ASP A 441 33.68 22.46 1.84
C ASP A 441 33.90 21.28 0.88
N ALA A 442 35.12 20.74 0.88
CA ALA A 442 35.52 19.61 0.03
C ALA A 442 34.72 18.33 0.32
N LYS A 443 34.23 18.17 1.56
CA LYS A 443 33.39 17.02 1.95
C LYS A 443 32.00 17.15 1.37
N HIS A 444 31.44 18.35 1.40
CA HIS A 444 30.17 18.63 0.76
C HIS A 444 30.24 18.48 -0.76
N ARG A 445 31.32 18.94 -1.41
CA ARG A 445 31.57 18.69 -2.84
C ARG A 445 31.54 17.20 -3.18
N MET A 446 32.20 16.38 -2.35
CA MET A 446 32.17 14.92 -2.49
C MET A 446 30.76 14.35 -2.33
N ALA A 447 29.99 14.80 -1.32
CA ALA A 447 28.60 14.39 -1.12
C ALA A 447 27.72 14.71 -2.33
N LEU A 448 27.81 15.93 -2.89
CA LEU A 448 27.02 16.32 -4.06
C LEU A 448 27.33 15.44 -5.28
N LEU A 449 28.61 15.10 -5.51
CA LEU A 449 29.02 14.19 -6.58
C LEU A 449 28.48 12.76 -6.36
N PHE A 450 28.50 12.26 -5.13
CA PHE A 450 27.95 10.93 -4.84
C PHE A 450 26.44 10.91 -4.96
N ARG A 451 25.76 11.98 -4.50
CA ARG A 451 24.32 12.18 -4.66
C ARG A 451 23.90 12.26 -6.12
N TRP A 452 24.75 12.75 -7.04
CA TRP A 452 24.50 12.66 -8.48
C TRP A 452 24.27 11.21 -8.91
N TYR A 453 25.15 10.28 -8.52
CA TYR A 453 24.95 8.86 -8.88
C TYR A 453 23.67 8.30 -8.26
N LEU A 454 23.42 8.60 -6.98
CA LEU A 454 22.22 8.13 -6.29
C LEU A 454 20.94 8.69 -6.93
N GLY A 455 20.91 9.95 -7.36
CA GLY A 455 19.76 10.50 -8.09
C GLY A 455 19.60 9.92 -9.50
N GLN A 456 20.70 9.85 -10.25
CA GLN A 456 20.70 9.37 -11.64
C GLN A 456 20.34 7.89 -11.76
N SER A 457 20.70 7.06 -10.77
CA SER A 457 20.35 5.64 -10.71
C SER A 457 18.83 5.37 -10.76
N THR A 458 18.03 6.23 -10.15
CA THR A 458 16.55 6.18 -10.24
C THR A 458 16.08 6.63 -11.62
N ARG A 459 16.64 7.72 -12.13
CA ARG A 459 16.31 8.26 -13.46
C ARG A 459 16.60 7.27 -14.59
N TRP A 460 17.75 6.59 -14.55
CA TRP A 460 18.11 5.57 -15.53
C TRP A 460 17.13 4.40 -15.54
N ALA A 461 16.58 4.02 -14.38
CA ALA A 461 15.58 2.97 -14.27
C ALA A 461 14.22 3.38 -14.86
N ILE A 462 13.83 4.65 -14.68
CA ILE A 462 12.61 5.23 -15.27
C ILE A 462 12.75 5.32 -16.79
N GLU A 463 13.85 5.90 -17.28
CA GLU A 463 14.09 6.12 -18.72
C GLU A 463 14.49 4.85 -19.48
N GLY A 464 14.92 3.79 -18.77
CA GLY A 464 15.31 2.53 -19.40
C GLY A 464 16.66 2.60 -20.13
N VAL A 465 17.60 3.36 -19.58
CA VAL A 465 18.95 3.50 -20.16
C VAL A 465 19.68 2.16 -20.11
N ALA A 466 19.77 1.46 -21.24
CA ALA A 466 20.21 0.07 -21.32
C ALA A 466 21.61 -0.15 -20.73
N ASP A 467 22.57 0.70 -21.08
CA ASP A 467 23.94 0.59 -20.60
C ASP A 467 24.08 0.83 -19.10
N ARG A 468 23.08 1.45 -18.47
CA ARG A 468 23.03 1.73 -17.02
C ARG A 468 22.17 0.72 -16.26
N ARG A 469 21.75 -0.40 -16.86
CA ARG A 469 20.92 -1.42 -16.18
C ARG A 469 21.50 -1.90 -14.84
N ALA A 470 22.83 -2.10 -14.77
CA ALA A 470 23.52 -2.49 -13.53
C ALA A 470 23.55 -1.38 -12.46
N ASP A 471 23.11 -0.17 -12.79
CA ASP A 471 23.07 0.99 -11.92
C ASP A 471 21.63 1.37 -11.53
N TYR A 472 20.62 0.59 -11.90
CA TYR A 472 19.23 0.93 -11.59
C TYR A 472 19.00 0.88 -10.08
N GLN A 473 18.48 1.97 -9.54
CA GLN A 473 17.92 2.03 -8.21
C GLN A 473 16.43 1.77 -8.29
N LEU A 474 15.98 0.68 -7.65
CA LEU A 474 14.59 0.24 -7.65
C LEU A 474 14.15 0.05 -6.21
N TRP A 475 13.26 0.90 -5.72
CA TRP A 475 12.76 0.85 -4.36
C TRP A 475 11.78 -0.31 -4.19
N ALA A 476 12.19 -1.37 -3.50
CA ALA A 476 11.38 -2.56 -3.34
C ALA A 476 11.57 -3.13 -1.93
N GLY A 477 10.49 -3.57 -1.31
CA GLY A 477 10.54 -4.35 -0.07
C GLY A 477 10.16 -5.82 -0.32
N PRO A 478 10.23 -6.68 0.71
CA PRO A 478 10.00 -8.12 0.59
C PRO A 478 8.58 -8.48 0.11
N ALA A 479 7.63 -7.55 0.23
CA ALA A 479 6.28 -7.66 -0.34
C ALA A 479 6.29 -7.97 -1.85
N LEU A 480 7.29 -7.47 -2.59
CA LEU A 480 7.42 -7.73 -4.02
C LEU A 480 7.73 -9.20 -4.31
N GLY A 481 8.71 -9.76 -3.61
CA GLY A 481 9.06 -11.18 -3.76
C GLY A 481 7.91 -12.09 -3.36
N ALA A 482 7.23 -11.77 -2.26
CA ALA A 482 6.05 -12.52 -1.81
C ALA A 482 4.92 -12.47 -2.85
N PHE A 483 4.70 -11.31 -3.46
CA PHE A 483 3.75 -11.15 -4.57
C PHE A 483 4.16 -11.99 -5.78
N ASN A 484 5.43 -11.92 -6.22
CA ASN A 484 5.92 -12.68 -7.38
C ASN A 484 5.78 -14.19 -7.16
N SER A 485 6.08 -14.68 -5.97
CA SER A 485 5.89 -16.08 -5.57
C SER A 485 4.41 -16.48 -5.62
N TRP A 486 3.52 -15.65 -5.06
CA TRP A 486 2.08 -15.89 -5.06
C TRP A 486 1.47 -15.91 -6.47
N VAL A 487 1.90 -15.02 -7.37
CA VAL A 487 1.36 -14.96 -8.74
C VAL A 487 1.99 -15.98 -9.68
N SER A 488 3.03 -16.69 -9.26
CA SER A 488 3.72 -17.69 -10.08
C SER A 488 2.74 -18.76 -10.58
N GLY A 489 2.84 -19.12 -11.86
CA GLY A 489 1.93 -20.08 -12.50
C GLY A 489 0.51 -19.56 -12.78
N SER A 490 0.21 -18.29 -12.50
CA SER A 490 -1.07 -17.64 -12.83
C SER A 490 -0.93 -16.66 -14.00
N PHE A 491 -2.05 -16.07 -14.44
CA PHE A 491 -2.03 -15.03 -15.48
C PHE A 491 -1.23 -13.78 -15.06
N LEU A 492 -1.19 -13.44 -13.76
CA LEU A 492 -0.40 -12.32 -13.22
C LEU A 492 1.12 -12.60 -13.19
N ALA A 493 1.57 -13.82 -13.48
CA ALA A 493 2.99 -14.09 -13.67
C ALA A 493 3.55 -13.28 -14.86
N ALA A 494 2.73 -13.07 -15.90
CA ALA A 494 3.09 -12.22 -17.03
C ALA A 494 2.95 -10.74 -16.67
N SER A 495 4.05 -9.98 -16.73
CA SER A 495 4.07 -8.55 -16.35
C SER A 495 3.06 -7.69 -17.12
N ARG A 496 2.78 -8.04 -18.38
CA ARG A 496 1.77 -7.35 -19.21
C ARG A 496 0.33 -7.48 -18.70
N GLU A 497 0.05 -8.49 -17.88
CA GLU A 497 -1.28 -8.74 -17.30
C GLU A 497 -1.43 -8.07 -15.93
N ARG A 498 -0.33 -7.54 -15.38
CA ARG A 498 -0.33 -6.82 -14.10
C ARG A 498 -0.85 -5.41 -14.31
N THR A 499 -2.15 -5.21 -14.23
CA THR A 499 -2.74 -3.87 -14.13
C THR A 499 -2.92 -3.50 -12.67
N ALA A 500 -2.92 -2.20 -12.34
CA ALA A 500 -3.19 -1.72 -10.98
C ALA A 500 -4.51 -2.29 -10.43
N ALA A 501 -5.55 -2.34 -11.28
CA ALA A 501 -6.85 -2.90 -10.94
C ALA A 501 -6.77 -4.41 -10.66
N GLN A 502 -6.13 -5.21 -11.52
CA GLN A 502 -6.02 -6.66 -11.30
C GLN A 502 -5.23 -7.01 -10.04
N ILE A 503 -4.15 -6.26 -9.76
CA ILE A 503 -3.37 -6.42 -8.52
C ILE A 503 -4.26 -6.19 -7.31
N ALA A 504 -4.95 -5.04 -7.24
CA ALA A 504 -5.79 -4.68 -6.11
C ALA A 504 -6.95 -5.67 -5.93
N CYS A 505 -7.69 -5.98 -7.00
CA CYS A 505 -8.84 -6.88 -6.96
C CYS A 505 -8.45 -8.30 -6.54
N ASN A 506 -7.34 -8.85 -7.06
CA ASN A 506 -6.92 -10.20 -6.69
C ASN A 506 -6.41 -10.28 -5.24
N LEU A 507 -5.70 -9.26 -4.76
CA LEU A 507 -5.28 -9.21 -3.36
C LEU A 507 -6.49 -9.17 -2.42
N LEU A 508 -7.50 -8.35 -2.72
CA LEU A 508 -8.70 -8.22 -1.90
C LEU A 508 -9.64 -9.43 -2.00
N GLU A 509 -9.83 -9.98 -3.19
CA GLU A 509 -10.61 -11.21 -3.41
C GLU A 509 -9.98 -12.39 -2.67
N GLY A 510 -8.67 -12.55 -2.80
CA GLY A 510 -7.94 -13.55 -2.05
C GLY A 510 -8.01 -13.32 -0.55
N ALA A 511 -7.92 -12.07 -0.09
CA ALA A 511 -8.05 -11.77 1.33
C ALA A 511 -9.43 -12.19 1.87
N ALA A 512 -10.51 -11.98 1.10
CA ALA A 512 -11.85 -12.46 1.46
C ALA A 512 -11.92 -13.99 1.53
N VAL A 513 -11.21 -14.71 0.64
CA VAL A 513 -11.07 -16.18 0.68
C VAL A 513 -10.31 -16.62 1.94
N VAL A 514 -9.19 -16.00 2.26
CA VAL A 514 -8.40 -16.30 3.46
C VAL A 514 -9.22 -16.04 4.73
N THR A 515 -9.94 -14.91 4.79
CA THR A 515 -10.85 -14.60 5.91
C THR A 515 -11.96 -15.64 6.03
N ARG A 516 -12.54 -16.10 4.90
CA ARG A 516 -13.55 -17.18 4.90
C ARG A 516 -12.98 -18.50 5.42
N ALA A 517 -11.77 -18.87 4.99
CA ALA A 517 -11.08 -20.07 5.47
C ALA A 517 -10.88 -20.01 6.99
N GLN A 518 -10.44 -18.86 7.49
CA GLN A 518 -10.24 -18.65 8.92
C GLN A 518 -11.57 -18.65 9.69
N GLN A 519 -12.65 -18.07 9.14
CA GLN A 519 -13.97 -18.11 9.74
C GLN A 519 -14.47 -19.56 9.91
N PHE A 520 -14.32 -20.39 8.88
CA PHE A 520 -14.67 -21.82 8.97
C PHE A 520 -13.85 -22.53 10.05
N ARG A 521 -12.53 -22.27 10.09
CA ARG A 521 -11.62 -22.84 11.09
C ARG A 521 -12.02 -22.44 12.51
N THR A 522 -12.36 -21.17 12.74
CA THR A 522 -12.80 -20.68 14.07
C THR A 522 -14.15 -21.27 14.51
N CYS A 523 -14.98 -21.71 13.57
CA CYS A 523 -16.22 -22.44 13.87
C CYS A 523 -16.00 -23.96 14.04
N GLY A 524 -14.74 -24.42 14.02
CA GLY A 524 -14.36 -25.81 14.25
C GLY A 524 -14.52 -26.73 13.04
N LEU A 525 -14.59 -26.20 11.82
CA LEU A 525 -14.58 -27.04 10.62
C LEU A 525 -13.14 -27.53 10.33
N PRO A 526 -12.97 -28.75 9.80
CA PRO A 526 -11.67 -29.32 9.46
C PRO A 526 -11.12 -28.73 8.15
N VAL A 527 -10.83 -27.43 8.15
CA VAL A 527 -10.39 -26.67 6.98
C VAL A 527 -8.97 -27.10 6.58
N PRO A 528 -8.77 -27.68 5.37
CA PRO A 528 -7.44 -28.08 4.91
C PRO A 528 -6.60 -26.86 4.51
N ASP A 529 -5.28 -26.98 4.52
CA ASP A 529 -4.35 -25.89 4.16
C ASP A 529 -4.58 -25.35 2.73
N ALA A 530 -5.01 -26.22 1.81
CA ALA A 530 -5.36 -25.83 0.44
C ALA A 530 -6.49 -24.78 0.38
N ALA A 531 -7.34 -24.68 1.40
CA ALA A 531 -8.42 -23.70 1.43
C ALA A 531 -7.92 -22.26 1.62
N PHE A 532 -6.73 -22.08 2.21
CA PHE A 532 -6.10 -20.76 2.38
C PHE A 532 -5.43 -20.27 1.09
N ARG A 533 -5.23 -21.15 0.11
CA ARG A 533 -4.56 -20.80 -1.15
C ARG A 533 -5.56 -20.17 -2.12
N PHE A 534 -5.40 -18.88 -2.39
CA PHE A 534 -6.09 -18.21 -3.48
C PHE A 534 -5.14 -18.08 -4.68
N VAL A 535 -5.52 -18.61 -5.83
CA VAL A 535 -4.76 -18.46 -7.09
C VAL A 535 -5.35 -17.27 -7.86
N PRO A 536 -4.51 -16.33 -8.34
CA PRO A 536 -5.02 -15.20 -9.11
C PRO A 536 -5.87 -15.62 -10.30
N ARG A 537 -6.96 -14.89 -10.53
CA ARG A 537 -7.84 -15.04 -11.69
C ARG A 537 -8.22 -13.67 -12.26
N PRO A 538 -8.57 -13.56 -13.55
CA PRO A 538 -9.10 -12.31 -14.09
C PRO A 538 -10.37 -11.90 -13.33
N LEU A 539 -10.40 -10.66 -12.83
CA LEU A 539 -11.54 -10.08 -12.09
C LEU A 539 -12.08 -8.85 -12.82
N ALA A 540 -13.40 -8.65 -12.79
CA ALA A 540 -14.09 -7.57 -13.48
C ALA A 540 -14.20 -6.28 -12.65
#